data_AF-A0A0D8XPE3-F1
#
_entry.id   AF-A0A0D8XPE3-F1
#
_cell.length_a   1.000
_cell.length_b   1.000
_cell.length_c   1.000
_cell.angle_alpha   90.00
_cell.angle_beta   90.00
_cell.angle_gamma   90.00
#
_symmetry.space_group_name_H-M   'P 1'
#
loop_
_entity.id
_entity.type
_entity.pdbx_description
1 polymer ?
#
loop_
_entity_poly.entity_id
_entity_poly.type
_entity_poly.pdbx_seq_one_letter_code
_entity_poly.pdbx_strand_id
1 'polypeptide(L)'
;MRVSAMTGSVDSIRQRDTSCHNEASVNNSSIQSIFSGSLLDFLPHLAVVNKTTLEPILFTKRNETRRTVVFCIPVAEREEIYIGKTLSSLFTNLGSSIRSKVLFVVMFAYPDMKKRSFVETRSLIISSFSNEIEEGLLEVAAIPPAWYNFNFDSVTPTFNDSLERTRWRIKQSLDYIYIMTYGSKRADYYLHLEDDIISTFKYALVSFFTVSVNSKKLKPS
;
A
#
# COMPACT_ATOMS: atom_id res chain seq x y z
N MET A 1 67.71 -27.56 -5.27
CA MET A 1 68.45 -27.67 -4.00
C MET A 1 68.45 -26.32 -3.31
N ARG A 2 67.47 -26.06 -2.43
CA ARG A 2 67.42 -24.88 -1.56
C ARG A 2 66.72 -25.25 -0.24
N VAL A 3 67.57 -25.24 0.77
CA VAL A 3 67.47 -25.17 2.23
C VAL A 3 66.07 -25.12 2.89
N SER A 4 65.97 -25.98 3.91
CA SER A 4 64.92 -26.16 4.91
C SER A 4 64.92 -25.06 5.99
N ALA A 5 63.76 -24.77 6.57
CA ALA A 5 63.63 -24.42 8.00
C ALA A 5 62.21 -24.71 8.49
N MET A 6 62.08 -25.77 9.29
CA MET A 6 60.95 -26.07 10.16
C MET A 6 61.06 -25.24 11.45
N THR A 7 59.94 -24.70 11.92
CA THR A 7 59.55 -24.54 13.34
C THR A 7 58.01 -24.41 13.32
N GLY A 8 57.18 -24.94 14.22
CA GLY A 8 57.29 -25.74 15.43
C GLY A 8 55.84 -25.92 15.93
N SER A 9 55.52 -27.13 16.37
CA SER A 9 54.19 -27.60 16.84
C SER A 9 53.79 -26.97 18.19
N VAL A 10 52.48 -26.95 18.54
CA VAL A 10 51.87 -27.73 19.66
C VAL A 10 50.40 -27.35 19.89
N ASP A 11 49.63 -28.42 20.00
CA ASP A 11 48.26 -28.73 20.46
C ASP A 11 47.46 -27.83 21.43
N SER A 12 46.15 -27.77 21.10
CA SER A 12 44.93 -27.86 21.92
C SER A 12 44.81 -27.23 23.32
N ILE A 13 43.83 -26.33 23.50
CA ILE A 13 42.95 -26.28 24.69
C ILE A 13 41.51 -25.89 24.28
N ARG A 14 40.56 -26.64 24.85
CA ARG A 14 39.10 -26.61 24.73
C ARG A 14 38.52 -25.70 25.83
N GLN A 15 37.54 -24.84 25.53
CA GLN A 15 36.32 -24.65 26.35
C GLN A 15 35.33 -23.61 25.76
N ARG A 16 34.09 -24.08 25.57
CA ARG A 16 32.77 -23.44 25.75
C ARG A 16 32.55 -22.03 25.20
N ASP A 17 31.61 -21.90 24.27
CA ASP A 17 30.42 -21.10 24.55
C ASP A 17 29.17 -21.52 23.75
N THR A 18 28.15 -21.81 24.54
CA THR A 18 26.69 -21.81 24.34
C THR A 18 26.07 -21.55 22.96
N SER A 19 25.25 -22.53 22.55
CA SER A 19 24.07 -22.38 21.70
C SER A 19 23.10 -21.32 22.25
N CYS A 20 22.57 -20.44 21.40
CA CYS A 20 21.12 -20.24 21.31
C CYS A 20 20.72 -19.46 20.06
N HIS A 21 19.65 -19.95 19.43
CA HIS A 21 18.84 -19.33 18.39
C HIS A 21 18.49 -17.86 18.66
N ASN A 22 18.32 -17.11 17.58
CA ASN A 22 17.17 -16.22 17.41
C ASN A 22 16.91 -16.04 15.91
N GLU A 23 16.31 -17.07 15.29
CA GLU A 23 15.40 -16.82 14.19
C GLU A 23 14.27 -15.96 14.75
N ALA A 24 14.19 -14.71 14.30
CA ALA A 24 13.07 -13.85 14.65
C ALA A 24 11.79 -14.53 14.16
N SER A 25 11.03 -15.08 15.10
CA SER A 25 9.70 -15.63 14.87
C SER A 25 8.83 -14.54 14.27
N VAL A 26 8.57 -14.64 12.97
CA VAL A 26 7.51 -13.89 12.30
C VAL A 26 6.22 -14.35 12.94
N ASN A 27 5.69 -13.53 13.86
CA ASN A 27 4.39 -13.77 14.47
C ASN A 27 3.33 -13.74 13.35
N ASN A 28 2.90 -14.93 12.93
CA ASN A 28 1.72 -15.15 12.11
C ASN A 28 0.48 -14.78 12.93
N SER A 29 0.22 -13.47 13.11
CA SER A 29 -1.14 -13.02 13.26
C SER A 29 -1.84 -13.29 11.93
N SER A 30 -2.96 -13.98 11.98
CA SER A 30 -3.73 -14.45 10.83
C SER A 30 -4.15 -13.26 9.96
N ILE A 31 -3.31 -12.91 8.98
CA ILE A 31 -3.66 -12.02 7.89
C ILE A 31 -4.76 -12.73 7.11
N GLN A 32 -6.01 -12.41 7.42
CA GLN A 32 -7.11 -12.73 6.52
C GLN A 32 -6.77 -12.08 5.19
N SER A 33 -6.46 -12.90 4.19
CA SER A 33 -6.08 -12.41 2.86
C SER A 33 -7.01 -11.30 2.43
N ILE A 34 -6.45 -10.20 1.93
CA ILE A 34 -7.24 -9.04 1.47
C ILE A 34 -8.26 -9.50 0.41
N PHE A 35 -7.95 -10.58 -0.29
CA PHE A 35 -8.76 -11.20 -1.34
C PHE A 35 -9.32 -12.55 -0.87
N SER A 36 -10.42 -12.51 -0.11
CA SER A 36 -11.23 -13.71 0.12
C SER A 36 -12.06 -14.05 -1.12
N GLY A 37 -12.34 -15.34 -1.34
CA GLY A 37 -12.68 -15.97 -2.63
C GLY A 37 -13.61 -15.21 -3.59
N SER A 38 -14.60 -14.46 -3.11
CA SER A 38 -15.59 -13.80 -3.98
C SER A 38 -15.02 -12.76 -4.94
N LEU A 39 -13.93 -12.04 -4.61
CA LEU A 39 -13.34 -11.08 -5.56
C LEU A 39 -12.53 -11.78 -6.65
N LEU A 40 -11.77 -12.81 -6.28
CA LEU A 40 -10.90 -13.52 -7.22
C LEU A 40 -11.72 -14.26 -8.29
N ASP A 41 -12.96 -14.63 -7.99
CA ASP A 41 -13.91 -15.19 -8.95
C ASP A 41 -14.19 -14.24 -10.13
N PHE A 42 -14.15 -12.92 -9.90
CA PHE A 42 -14.30 -11.90 -10.96
C PHE A 42 -12.98 -11.59 -11.69
N LEU A 43 -11.85 -12.12 -11.23
CA LEU A 43 -10.52 -11.91 -11.80
C LEU A 43 -9.84 -13.26 -12.08
N PRO A 44 -10.37 -14.07 -13.01
CA PRO A 44 -9.93 -15.46 -13.22
C PRO A 44 -8.45 -15.57 -13.61
N HIS A 45 -7.87 -14.53 -14.20
CA HIS A 45 -6.43 -14.49 -14.52
C HIS A 45 -5.54 -14.53 -13.26
N LEU A 46 -6.07 -14.13 -12.10
CA LEU A 46 -5.36 -14.20 -10.82
C LEU A 46 -5.55 -15.54 -10.09
N ALA A 47 -6.41 -16.44 -10.59
CA ALA A 47 -6.66 -17.73 -9.94
C ALA A 47 -5.39 -18.62 -9.88
N VAL A 48 -4.47 -18.43 -10.83
CA VAL A 48 -3.19 -19.15 -10.91
C VAL A 48 -2.06 -18.47 -10.12
N VAL A 49 -2.30 -17.26 -9.60
CA VAL A 49 -1.30 -16.49 -8.87
C VAL A 49 -1.30 -16.91 -7.40
N ASN A 50 -0.11 -17.07 -6.80
CA ASN A 50 0.00 -17.37 -5.38
C ASN A 50 -0.58 -16.20 -4.55
N LYS A 51 -1.60 -16.49 -3.72
CA LYS A 51 -2.31 -15.48 -2.92
C LYS A 51 -1.40 -14.64 -2.03
N THR A 52 -0.29 -15.20 -1.52
CA THR A 52 0.65 -14.43 -0.69
C THR A 52 1.36 -13.33 -1.49
N THR A 53 1.52 -13.52 -2.81
CA THR A 53 2.10 -12.52 -3.71
C THR A 53 1.12 -11.40 -4.08
N LEU A 54 -0.15 -11.55 -3.73
CA LEU A 54 -1.19 -10.53 -3.89
C LEU A 54 -1.32 -9.64 -2.65
N GLU A 55 -0.57 -9.88 -1.58
CA GLU A 55 -0.55 -9.00 -0.42
C GLU A 55 0.14 -7.66 -0.76
N PRO A 56 -0.31 -6.54 -0.17
CA PRO A 56 0.22 -5.22 -0.45
C PRO A 56 1.64 -5.12 0.07
N ILE A 57 2.47 -4.43 -0.70
CA ILE A 57 3.83 -4.13 -0.29
C ILE A 57 3.75 -2.90 0.62
N LEU A 58 3.90 -3.10 1.92
CA LEU A 58 3.81 -2.02 2.91
C LEU A 58 5.16 -1.31 3.06
N PHE A 59 5.14 0.02 3.08
CA PHE A 59 6.32 0.85 3.35
C PHE A 59 6.27 1.53 4.72
N THR A 60 5.09 1.58 5.33
CA THR A 60 4.87 2.06 6.68
C THR A 60 4.22 0.95 7.51
N LYS A 61 4.25 1.11 8.84
CA LYS A 61 3.49 0.22 9.71
C LYS A 61 2.00 0.31 9.36
N ARG A 62 1.34 -0.84 9.30
CA ARG A 62 -0.11 -0.91 9.11
C ARG A 62 -0.78 -0.38 10.37
N ASN A 63 -1.69 0.57 10.23
CA ASN A 63 -2.48 1.02 11.38
C ASN A 63 -3.55 -0.04 11.73
N GLU A 64 -3.45 -0.68 12.89
CA GLU A 64 -4.42 -1.68 13.31
C GLU A 64 -5.71 -1.05 13.87
N THR A 65 -5.68 0.26 14.16
CA THR A 65 -6.84 1.02 14.62
C THR A 65 -7.80 1.24 13.47
N ARG A 66 -8.99 0.63 13.57
CA ARG A 66 -10.08 0.87 12.63
C ARG A 66 -10.54 2.34 12.73
N ARG A 67 -10.51 3.05 11.60
CA ARG A 67 -10.95 4.46 11.50
C ARG A 67 -12.38 4.54 10.98
N THR A 68 -13.01 5.71 11.10
CA THR A 68 -14.37 5.92 10.54
C THR A 68 -14.33 6.06 9.02
N VAL A 69 -13.40 6.86 8.49
CA VAL A 69 -13.26 7.08 7.04
C VAL A 69 -11.83 6.80 6.61
N VAL A 70 -11.66 6.07 5.52
CA VAL A 70 -10.39 5.95 4.81
C VAL A 70 -10.44 6.76 3.51
N PHE A 71 -9.42 7.57 3.29
CA PHE A 71 -9.16 8.26 2.04
C PHE A 71 -8.06 7.49 1.32
N CYS A 72 -8.38 6.88 0.19
CA CYS A 72 -7.40 6.18 -0.63
C CYS A 72 -6.99 7.04 -1.82
N ILE A 73 -5.68 7.20 -2.01
CA ILE A 73 -5.08 8.00 -3.07
C ILE A 73 -4.19 7.08 -3.92
N PRO A 74 -4.57 6.75 -5.17
CA PRO A 74 -3.70 6.05 -6.10
C PRO A 74 -2.56 6.97 -6.53
N VAL A 75 -1.35 6.43 -6.61
CA VAL A 75 -0.22 7.15 -7.22
C VAL A 75 0.30 6.30 -8.37
N ALA A 76 0.01 6.75 -9.58
CA ALA A 76 0.49 6.12 -10.81
C ALA A 76 1.77 6.81 -11.31
N GLU A 77 2.38 6.23 -12.33
CA GLU A 77 3.50 6.85 -13.02
C GLU A 77 3.05 8.10 -13.78
N ARG A 78 3.74 9.22 -13.54
CA ARG A 78 3.52 10.51 -14.19
C ARG A 78 4.86 11.23 -14.39
N GLU A 79 4.88 12.18 -15.30
CA GLU A 79 6.05 13.08 -15.51
C GLU A 79 6.23 14.03 -14.31
N GLU A 80 5.13 14.52 -13.75
CA GLU A 80 5.13 15.40 -12.58
C GLU A 80 4.59 14.70 -11.33
N ILE A 81 5.22 14.98 -10.18
CA ILE A 81 4.88 14.39 -8.88
C ILE A 81 3.98 15.37 -8.11
N TYR A 82 2.67 15.15 -8.13
CA TYR A 82 1.67 16.02 -7.46
C TYR A 82 1.38 15.64 -6.01
N ILE A 83 1.58 14.37 -5.65
CA ILE A 83 1.15 13.80 -4.38
C ILE A 83 1.64 14.57 -3.14
N GLY A 84 2.86 15.13 -3.17
CA GLY A 84 3.38 15.92 -2.05
C GLY A 84 2.57 17.19 -1.79
N LYS A 85 2.12 17.88 -2.85
CA LYS A 85 1.26 19.08 -2.73
C LYS A 85 -0.14 18.68 -2.25
N THR A 86 -0.66 17.59 -2.79
CA THR A 86 -1.98 17.04 -2.42
C THR A 86 -2.03 16.67 -0.94
N LEU A 87 -1.08 15.86 -0.46
CA LEU A 87 -1.00 15.47 0.96
C LEU A 87 -0.81 16.67 1.89
N SER A 88 0.09 17.60 1.53
CA SER A 88 0.28 18.84 2.29
C SER A 88 -1.03 19.61 2.44
N SER A 89 -1.74 19.82 1.33
CA SER A 89 -3.05 20.49 1.35
C SER A 89 -4.05 19.73 2.22
N LEU A 90 -4.18 18.42 2.00
CA LEU A 90 -5.12 17.56 2.72
C LEU A 90 -4.90 17.60 4.23
N PHE A 91 -3.65 17.55 4.69
CA PHE A 91 -3.31 17.53 6.12
C PHE A 91 -3.38 18.91 6.76
N THR A 92 -2.95 19.98 6.08
CA THR A 92 -3.09 21.35 6.58
C THR A 92 -4.55 21.74 6.78
N ASN A 93 -5.43 21.33 5.87
CA ASN A 93 -6.86 21.63 5.94
C ASN A 93 -7.68 20.62 6.74
N LEU A 94 -7.02 19.58 7.28
CA LEU A 94 -7.65 18.59 8.15
C LEU A 94 -7.82 19.15 9.56
N GLY A 95 -9.07 19.30 10.01
CA GLY A 95 -9.34 19.71 11.38
C GLY A 95 -8.73 18.73 12.39
N SER A 96 -8.02 19.24 13.41
CA SER A 96 -7.36 18.43 14.44
C SER A 96 -8.29 17.45 15.15
N SER A 97 -9.52 17.86 15.42
CA SER A 97 -10.56 17.04 16.08
C SER A 97 -10.98 15.80 15.29
N ILE A 98 -10.65 15.74 14.00
CA ILE A 98 -11.10 14.67 13.09
C ILE A 98 -9.98 13.71 12.73
N ARG A 99 -8.71 14.08 12.95
CA ARG A 99 -7.53 13.29 12.58
C ARG A 99 -7.57 11.87 13.13
N SER A 100 -8.00 11.71 14.39
CA SER A 100 -8.12 10.40 15.04
C SER A 100 -9.23 9.50 14.44
N LYS A 101 -10.10 10.04 13.59
CA LYS A 101 -11.22 9.31 12.96
C LYS A 101 -10.95 8.94 11.51
N VAL A 102 -9.82 9.35 10.95
CA VAL A 102 -9.52 9.14 9.52
C VAL A 102 -8.20 8.43 9.31
N LEU A 103 -8.09 7.76 8.17
CA LEU A 103 -6.85 7.19 7.65
C LEU A 103 -6.67 7.67 6.21
N PHE A 104 -5.46 8.06 5.85
CA PHE A 104 -5.06 8.25 4.47
C PHE A 104 -4.21 7.04 4.07
N VAL A 105 -4.54 6.43 2.93
CA VAL A 105 -3.75 5.38 2.32
C VAL A 105 -3.28 5.87 0.97
N VAL A 106 -1.97 6.09 0.84
CA VAL A 106 -1.34 6.27 -0.46
C VAL A 106 -0.98 4.89 -0.99
N MET A 107 -1.55 4.53 -2.13
CA MET A 107 -1.27 3.27 -2.81
C MET A 107 -0.55 3.52 -4.12
N PHE A 108 0.71 3.10 -4.22
CA PHE A 108 1.46 3.11 -5.46
C PHE A 108 0.91 2.06 -6.44
N ALA A 109 0.38 2.53 -7.56
CA ALA A 109 -0.13 1.74 -8.67
C ALA A 109 0.93 1.63 -9.80
N TYR A 110 2.12 1.17 -9.43
CA TYR A 110 3.29 1.02 -10.29
C TYR A 110 3.53 -0.47 -10.62
N PRO A 111 3.27 -0.92 -11.85
CA PRO A 111 3.60 -2.29 -12.25
C PRO A 111 5.11 -2.56 -12.21
N ASP A 112 5.93 -1.56 -12.56
CA ASP A 112 7.38 -1.61 -12.46
C ASP A 112 7.88 -0.66 -11.35
N MET A 113 8.22 -1.25 -10.20
CA MET A 113 8.72 -0.54 -9.03
C MET A 113 10.23 -0.31 -9.07
N LYS A 114 10.94 -0.69 -10.14
CA LYS A 114 12.36 -0.36 -10.31
C LYS A 114 12.57 1.03 -10.90
N LYS A 115 11.50 1.67 -11.38
CA LYS A 115 11.55 3.00 -11.97
C LYS A 115 12.04 4.03 -10.96
N ARG A 116 12.87 4.95 -11.44
CA ARG A 116 13.41 6.05 -10.63
C ARG A 116 12.30 6.90 -10.01
N SER A 117 11.26 7.22 -10.80
CA SER A 117 10.10 8.01 -10.37
C SER A 117 9.38 7.38 -9.17
N PHE A 118 9.24 6.05 -9.14
CA PHE A 118 8.69 5.33 -7.99
C PHE A 118 9.55 5.53 -6.74
N VAL A 119 10.87 5.31 -6.84
CA VAL A 119 11.80 5.41 -5.71
C VAL A 119 11.84 6.82 -5.15
N GLU A 120 11.89 7.83 -6.03
CA GLU A 120 11.89 9.24 -5.66
C GLU A 120 10.58 9.65 -4.98
N THR A 121 9.44 9.32 -5.59
CA THR A 121 8.12 9.67 -5.05
C THR A 121 7.89 9.01 -3.69
N ARG A 122 8.24 7.72 -3.55
CA ARG A 122 8.16 7.02 -2.26
C ARG A 122 9.03 7.71 -1.21
N SER A 123 10.27 8.02 -1.55
CA SER A 123 11.22 8.65 -0.62
C SER A 123 10.74 10.04 -0.19
N LEU A 124 10.19 10.83 -1.11
CA LEU A 124 9.56 12.12 -0.84
C LEU A 124 8.45 12.00 0.20
N ILE A 125 7.52 11.06 0.01
CA ILE A 125 6.37 10.91 0.92
C ILE A 125 6.85 10.49 2.32
N ILE A 126 7.72 9.49 2.41
CA ILE A 126 8.21 8.98 3.69
C ILE A 126 8.98 10.05 4.48
N SER A 127 9.78 10.87 3.80
CA SER A 127 10.56 11.93 4.47
C SER A 127 9.73 13.16 4.84
N SER A 128 8.73 13.51 4.03
CA SER A 128 7.97 14.76 4.20
C SER A 128 6.80 14.64 5.17
N PHE A 129 6.29 13.43 5.40
CA PHE A 129 5.09 13.17 6.20
C PHE A 129 5.33 12.17 7.33
N SER A 130 6.55 12.18 7.91
CA SER A 130 6.93 11.27 8.99
C SER A 130 6.01 11.39 10.21
N ASN A 131 5.60 12.62 10.56
CA ASN A 131 4.70 12.87 11.70
C ASN A 131 3.34 12.21 11.49
N GLU A 132 2.74 12.36 10.29
CA GLU A 132 1.47 11.73 9.95
C GLU A 132 1.56 10.20 9.91
N ILE A 133 2.71 9.66 9.49
CA ILE A 133 2.97 8.22 9.50
C ILE A 133 3.07 7.71 10.95
N GLU A 134 3.80 8.41 11.82
CA GLU A 134 3.96 8.07 13.23
C GLU A 134 2.65 8.18 14.02
N GLU A 135 1.81 9.17 13.72
CA GLU A 135 0.45 9.31 14.26
C GLU A 135 -0.50 8.19 13.78
N GLY A 136 -0.11 7.44 12.76
CA GLY A 136 -0.97 6.48 12.07
C GLY A 136 -2.10 7.16 11.30
N LEU A 137 -1.91 8.41 10.88
CA LEU A 137 -2.82 9.13 9.99
C LEU A 137 -2.56 8.77 8.52
N LEU A 138 -1.31 8.51 8.15
CA LEU A 138 -0.90 8.15 6.80
C LEU A 138 -0.30 6.74 6.75
N GLU A 139 -0.78 5.93 5.82
CA GLU A 139 -0.21 4.65 5.43
C GLU A 139 0.26 4.70 3.98
N VAL A 140 1.44 4.15 3.72
CA VAL A 140 2.04 4.11 2.38
C VAL A 140 2.31 2.68 1.98
N ALA A 141 1.74 2.26 0.85
CA ALA A 141 1.83 0.91 0.34
C ALA A 141 1.90 0.89 -1.20
N ALA A 142 2.17 -0.26 -1.80
CA ALA A 142 2.07 -0.49 -3.23
C ALA A 142 1.22 -1.72 -3.57
N ILE A 143 0.59 -1.66 -4.73
CA ILE A 143 -0.01 -2.82 -5.38
C ILE A 143 1.13 -3.75 -5.82
N PRO A 144 1.09 -5.05 -5.49
CA PRO A 144 2.14 -5.97 -5.87
C PRO A 144 2.13 -6.19 -7.39
N PRO A 145 3.29 -6.30 -8.06
CA PRO A 145 3.36 -6.54 -9.51
C PRO A 145 2.57 -7.76 -9.99
N ALA A 146 2.45 -8.79 -9.13
CA ALA A 146 1.69 -10.00 -9.42
C ALA A 146 0.19 -9.73 -9.70
N TRP A 147 -0.37 -8.63 -9.19
CA TRP A 147 -1.74 -8.19 -9.47
C TRP A 147 -1.97 -7.85 -10.96
N TYR A 148 -0.91 -7.48 -11.67
CA TYR A 148 -0.96 -7.14 -13.09
C TYR A 148 -0.60 -8.30 -14.01
N ASN A 149 -0.55 -9.54 -13.48
CA ASN A 149 -0.28 -10.73 -14.29
C ASN A 149 -1.49 -11.09 -15.17
N PHE A 150 -1.71 -10.27 -16.19
CA PHE A 150 -2.83 -10.31 -17.11
C PHE A 150 -2.30 -10.30 -18.54
N ASN A 151 -2.85 -11.17 -19.40
CA ASN A 151 -2.49 -11.20 -20.81
C ASN A 151 -3.24 -10.09 -21.56
N PHE A 152 -2.62 -8.92 -21.66
CA PHE A 152 -3.14 -7.77 -22.39
C PHE A 152 -3.34 -8.01 -23.90
N ASP A 153 -2.71 -9.03 -24.49
CA ASP A 153 -2.84 -9.34 -25.92
C ASP A 153 -4.15 -10.07 -26.25
N SER A 154 -4.84 -10.59 -25.23
CA SER A 154 -6.16 -11.21 -25.37
C SER A 154 -7.32 -10.21 -25.39
N VAL A 155 -7.03 -8.92 -25.21
CA VAL A 155 -8.06 -7.87 -25.10
C VAL A 155 -8.52 -7.44 -26.49
N THR A 156 -9.81 -7.59 -26.76
CA THR A 156 -10.41 -7.04 -27.99
C THR A 156 -10.55 -5.51 -27.83
N PRO A 157 -10.00 -4.71 -28.75
CA PRO A 157 -10.20 -3.26 -28.71
C PRO A 157 -11.68 -2.92 -28.76
N THR A 158 -12.13 -2.07 -27.85
CA THR A 158 -13.49 -1.50 -27.86
C THR A 158 -13.40 -0.01 -28.16
N PHE A 159 -14.45 0.56 -28.78
CA PHE A 159 -14.59 2.01 -29.02
C PHE A 159 -13.52 2.67 -29.92
N ASN A 160 -12.90 1.91 -30.83
CA ASN A 160 -11.89 2.42 -31.77
C ASN A 160 -10.65 3.05 -31.08
N ASP A 161 -10.42 2.71 -29.82
CA ASP A 161 -9.25 3.13 -29.05
C ASP A 161 -7.98 2.41 -29.51
N SER A 162 -6.81 3.03 -29.30
CA SER A 162 -5.53 2.34 -29.46
C SER A 162 -5.39 1.21 -28.43
N LEU A 163 -4.59 0.20 -28.76
CA LEU A 163 -4.26 -0.89 -27.82
C LEU A 163 -3.67 -0.34 -26.52
N GLU A 164 -2.80 0.67 -26.61
CA GLU A 164 -2.19 1.32 -25.45
C GLU A 164 -3.24 1.96 -24.52
N ARG A 165 -4.19 2.71 -25.10
CA ARG A 165 -5.25 3.36 -24.34
C ARG A 165 -6.21 2.34 -23.70
N THR A 166 -6.46 1.23 -24.38
CA THR A 166 -7.24 0.11 -23.85
C THR A 166 -6.51 -0.54 -22.66
N ARG A 167 -5.21 -0.84 -22.82
CA ARG A 167 -4.37 -1.39 -21.74
C ARG A 167 -4.33 -0.47 -20.52
N TRP A 168 -4.20 0.84 -20.75
CA TRP A 168 -4.22 1.84 -19.67
C TRP A 168 -5.52 1.81 -18.87
N ARG A 169 -6.68 1.77 -19.54
CA ARG A 169 -7.99 1.71 -18.86
C ARG A 169 -8.19 0.41 -18.08
N ILE A 170 -7.71 -0.72 -18.60
CA ILE A 170 -7.76 -2.00 -17.90
C ILE A 170 -6.88 -1.94 -16.66
N LYS A 171 -5.63 -1.47 -16.79
CA LYS A 171 -4.74 -1.26 -15.65
C LYS A 171 -5.40 -0.37 -14.60
N GLN A 172 -5.94 0.79 -14.99
CA GLN A 172 -6.60 1.72 -14.06
C GLN A 172 -7.79 1.07 -13.34
N SER A 173 -8.59 0.27 -14.05
CA SER A 173 -9.68 -0.49 -13.44
C SER A 173 -9.16 -1.51 -12.41
N LEU A 174 -8.08 -2.22 -12.74
CA LEU A 174 -7.42 -3.14 -11.81
C LEU A 174 -6.85 -2.41 -10.59
N ASP A 175 -6.27 -1.22 -10.77
CA ASP A 175 -5.76 -0.39 -9.68
C ASP A 175 -6.88 -0.04 -8.69
N TYR A 176 -8.02 0.44 -9.22
CA TYR A 176 -9.17 0.83 -8.41
C TYR A 176 -9.78 -0.34 -7.65
N ILE A 177 -9.90 -1.52 -8.28
CA ILE A 177 -10.38 -2.73 -7.62
C ILE A 177 -9.48 -3.09 -6.43
N TYR A 178 -8.17 -3.09 -6.62
CA TYR A 178 -7.22 -3.41 -5.55
C TYR A 178 -7.33 -2.41 -4.39
N ILE A 179 -7.29 -1.12 -4.70
CA ILE A 179 -7.29 -0.04 -3.72
C ILE A 179 -8.60 -0.02 -2.93
N MET A 180 -9.73 -0.21 -3.61
CA MET A 180 -11.03 -0.26 -2.96
C MET A 180 -11.16 -1.49 -2.05
N THR A 181 -10.68 -2.65 -2.51
CA THR A 181 -10.66 -3.86 -1.69
C THR A 181 -9.80 -3.67 -0.45
N TYR A 182 -8.60 -3.09 -0.62
CA TYR A 182 -7.71 -2.77 0.48
C TYR A 182 -8.36 -1.80 1.47
N GLY A 183 -8.81 -0.66 0.99
CA GLY A 183 -9.40 0.42 1.78
C GLY A 183 -10.66 -0.01 2.53
N SER A 184 -11.53 -0.81 1.92
CA SER A 184 -12.78 -1.29 2.54
C SER A 184 -12.55 -2.03 3.87
N LYS A 185 -11.38 -2.65 4.06
CA LYS A 185 -11.02 -3.34 5.30
C LYS A 185 -10.44 -2.42 6.37
N ARG A 186 -10.14 -1.15 6.05
CA ARG A 186 -9.41 -0.22 6.94
C ARG A 186 -10.33 0.73 7.72
N ALA A 187 -11.53 1.00 7.21
CA ALA A 187 -12.48 1.91 7.82
C ALA A 187 -13.93 1.52 7.54
N ASP A 188 -14.87 2.21 8.17
CA ASP A 188 -16.30 1.99 7.95
C ASP A 188 -16.80 2.61 6.64
N TYR A 189 -16.17 3.71 6.22
CA TYR A 189 -16.47 4.41 4.98
C TYR A 189 -15.21 4.58 4.15
N TYR A 190 -15.36 4.45 2.84
CA TYR A 190 -14.30 4.59 1.85
C TYR A 190 -14.52 5.83 1.00
N LEU A 191 -13.45 6.60 0.77
CA LEU A 191 -13.41 7.65 -0.23
C LEU A 191 -12.18 7.50 -1.12
N HIS A 192 -12.40 7.56 -2.43
CA HIS A 192 -11.34 7.61 -3.43
C HIS A 192 -11.02 9.07 -3.75
N LEU A 193 -9.74 9.42 -3.75
CA LEU A 193 -9.25 10.74 -4.14
C LEU A 193 -8.23 10.58 -5.27
N GLU A 194 -8.10 11.60 -6.11
CA GLU A 194 -6.98 11.69 -7.07
C GLU A 194 -5.74 12.29 -6.39
N ASP A 195 -4.55 12.05 -6.96
CA ASP A 195 -3.27 12.52 -6.43
C ASP A 195 -2.91 13.97 -6.80
N ASP A 196 -3.76 14.65 -7.56
CA ASP A 196 -3.58 15.99 -8.10
C ASP A 196 -4.69 16.98 -7.68
N ILE A 197 -5.08 16.94 -6.41
CA ILE A 197 -6.15 17.79 -5.84
C ILE A 197 -5.64 18.79 -4.81
N ILE A 198 -6.41 19.87 -4.63
CA ILE A 198 -6.23 20.84 -3.54
C ILE A 198 -7.51 20.83 -2.71
N SER A 199 -7.36 20.62 -1.41
CA SER A 199 -8.48 20.56 -0.48
C SER A 199 -8.91 21.94 0.01
N THR A 200 -10.19 22.07 0.35
CA THR A 200 -10.73 23.23 1.06
C THR A 200 -10.67 23.01 2.57
N PHE A 201 -10.65 24.09 3.36
CA PHE A 201 -10.60 23.99 4.81
C PHE A 201 -11.76 23.14 5.37
N LYS A 202 -11.45 22.20 6.26
CA LYS A 202 -12.42 21.31 6.93
C LYS A 202 -13.25 20.42 5.97
N TYR A 203 -12.78 20.14 4.75
CA TYR A 203 -13.46 19.27 3.78
C TYR A 203 -14.01 17.96 4.40
N ALA A 204 -13.22 17.32 5.26
CA ALA A 204 -13.59 16.03 5.85
C ALA A 204 -14.79 16.12 6.80
N LEU A 205 -15.09 17.28 7.40
CA LEU A 205 -16.25 17.44 8.26
C LEU A 205 -17.56 17.18 7.50
N VAL A 206 -17.64 17.56 6.22
CA VAL A 206 -18.83 17.32 5.38
C VAL A 206 -19.10 15.82 5.26
N SER A 207 -18.04 15.02 5.05
CA SER A 207 -18.13 13.56 5.02
C SER A 207 -18.63 13.02 6.36
N PHE A 208 -18.13 13.52 7.49
CA PHE A 208 -18.57 13.09 8.82
C PHE A 208 -20.01 13.52 9.15
N PHE A 209 -20.45 14.71 8.76
CA PHE A 209 -21.84 15.13 8.93
C PHE A 209 -22.77 14.22 8.13
N THR A 210 -22.44 13.92 6.87
CA THR A 210 -23.22 13.03 6.02
C THR A 210 -23.31 11.63 6.61
N VAL A 211 -22.17 11.08 7.07
CA VAL A 211 -22.11 9.78 7.75
C VAL A 211 -22.94 9.77 9.03
N SER A 212 -22.85 10.83 9.86
CA SER A 212 -23.56 10.94 11.13
C SER A 212 -25.08 11.10 10.96
N VAL A 213 -25.52 11.70 9.85
CA VAL A 213 -26.94 11.80 9.50
C VAL A 213 -27.49 10.46 9.06
N ASN A 214 -26.74 9.69 8.27
CA ASN A 214 -27.19 8.39 7.76
C ASN A 214 -27.16 7.28 8.82
N SER A 215 -26.19 7.29 9.74
CA SER A 215 -26.16 6.31 10.84
C SER A 215 -27.32 6.46 11.82
N LYS A 216 -27.90 7.67 11.95
CA LYS A 216 -29.12 7.90 12.74
C LYS A 216 -30.40 7.38 12.07
N LYS A 217 -30.42 7.29 10.74
CA LYS A 217 -31.57 6.77 9.97
C LYS A 217 -31.63 5.24 9.91
N LEU A 218 -30.54 4.56 10.27
CA LEU A 218 -30.41 3.09 10.21
C LEU A 218 -30.69 2.40 11.56
N LYS A 219 -31.05 3.13 12.61
CA LYS A 219 -31.55 2.49 13.83
C LYS A 219 -32.98 2.00 13.56
N PRO A 220 -33.26 0.68 13.57
CA PRO A 220 -34.62 0.21 13.46
C PRO A 220 -35.43 0.70 14.67
N SER A 221 -36.66 1.14 14.39
CA SER A 221 -37.71 1.44 15.37
C SER A 221 -38.09 0.20 16.17
#